data_AF-A0A0Z8JSA7-F1
#
_entry.id   AF-A0A0Z8JSA7-F1
#
_cell.length_a   1.000
_cell.length_b   1.000
_cell.length_c   1.000
_cell.angle_alpha   90.00
_cell.angle_beta   90.00
_cell.angle_gamma   90.00
#
_symmetry.space_group_name_H-M   'P 1'
#
loop_
_entity.id
_entity.type
_entity.pdbx_description
1 polymer ?
#
loop_
_entity_poly.entity_id
_entity_poly.type
_entity_poly.pdbx_seq_one_letter_code
_entity_poly.pdbx_strand_id
1 'polypeptide(L)'
;MKERSIAVTKNFIIRNVPEKVFTQLKMISKGYEYSSFNEFMLAQLQRIVENDGLDLYDNKFAETLADIKEQQAKILEMLLRNEIKLLGCSAKQDIVEELTVDWLRFMDDVDALAAERGGSRL
;
A
#
# COMPACT_ATOMS: atom_id res chain seq x y z
N MET A 1 -43.70 7.68 28.20
CA MET A 1 -43.83 9.00 27.54
C MET A 1 -42.66 9.14 26.58
N LYS A 2 -42.91 9.29 25.28
CA LYS A 2 -41.85 9.48 24.28
C LYS A 2 -41.51 10.97 24.27
N GLU A 3 -40.34 11.35 24.77
CA GLU A 3 -39.80 12.69 24.58
C GLU A 3 -39.69 12.96 23.07
N ARG A 4 -40.47 13.93 22.59
CA ARG A 4 -40.24 14.51 21.27
C ARG A 4 -39.00 15.40 21.38
N SER A 5 -37.87 14.92 20.88
CA SER A 5 -36.77 15.81 20.54
C SER A 5 -37.28 16.80 19.49
N ILE A 6 -37.44 18.07 19.88
CA ILE A 6 -37.72 19.15 18.94
C ILE A 6 -36.40 19.39 18.21
N ALA A 7 -36.32 19.00 16.94
CA ALA A 7 -35.17 19.34 16.11
C ALA A 7 -35.06 20.87 16.03
N VAL A 8 -34.11 21.44 16.76
CA VAL A 8 -33.84 22.89 16.73
C VAL A 8 -33.27 23.20 15.35
N THR A 9 -34.10 23.83 14.50
CA THR A 9 -33.68 24.23 13.17
C THR A 9 -32.92 25.55 13.27
N LYS A 10 -31.63 25.53 12.92
CA LYS A 10 -30.80 26.74 12.83
C LYS A 10 -30.64 27.15 11.38
N ASN A 11 -30.87 28.43 11.09
CA ASN A 11 -30.72 29.01 9.75
C ASN A 11 -29.47 29.88 9.70
N PHE A 12 -28.69 29.77 8.63
CA PHE A 12 -27.59 30.66 8.32
C PHE A 12 -27.74 31.18 6.89
N ILE A 13 -27.29 32.41 6.65
CA ILE A 13 -27.35 33.06 5.34
C ILE A 13 -25.93 33.32 4.89
N ILE A 14 -25.57 32.79 3.72
CA ILE A 14 -24.31 33.10 3.04
C ILE A 14 -24.60 34.24 2.06
N ARG A 15 -23.99 35.41 2.30
CA ARG A 15 -24.13 36.60 1.43
C ARG A 15 -22.93 36.73 0.50
N ASN A 16 -23.09 37.53 -0.55
CA ASN A 16 -22.03 37.87 -1.50
C ASN A 16 -21.41 36.66 -2.21
N VAL A 17 -22.19 35.60 -2.44
CA VAL A 17 -21.74 34.46 -3.27
C VAL A 17 -21.73 34.91 -4.73
N PRO A 18 -20.59 34.89 -5.44
CA PRO A 18 -20.56 35.22 -6.85
C PRO A 18 -21.45 34.26 -7.66
N GLU A 19 -22.21 34.78 -8.62
CA GLU A 19 -23.17 33.98 -9.40
C GLU A 19 -22.51 32.77 -10.08
N LYS A 20 -21.28 32.97 -10.58
CA LYS A 20 -20.47 31.90 -11.17
C LYS A 20 -20.21 30.76 -10.18
N VAL A 21 -19.85 31.09 -8.93
CA VAL A 21 -19.58 30.11 -7.86
C VAL A 21 -20.87 29.38 -7.49
N PHE A 22 -21.97 30.10 -7.32
CA PHE A 22 -23.27 29.50 -7.01
C PHE A 22 -23.72 28.52 -8.10
N THR A 23 -23.59 28.91 -9.38
CA THR A 23 -23.91 28.06 -10.53
C THR A 23 -23.04 26.81 -10.57
N GLN A 24 -21.73 26.94 -10.35
CA GLN A 24 -20.82 25.79 -10.29
C GLN A 24 -21.20 24.83 -9.17
N LEU A 25 -21.44 25.32 -7.95
CA LEU A 25 -21.87 24.50 -6.83
C LEU A 25 -23.18 23.76 -7.14
N LYS A 26 -24.15 24.43 -7.78
CA LYS A 26 -25.41 23.83 -8.23
C LYS A 26 -25.23 22.76 -9.30
N MET A 27 -24.30 22.94 -10.23
CA MET A 27 -23.99 21.92 -11.23
C MET A 27 -23.33 20.71 -10.58
N ILE A 28 -22.34 20.93 -9.71
CA ILE A 28 -21.67 19.86 -8.96
C ILE A 28 -22.70 19.09 -8.13
N SER A 29 -23.61 19.78 -7.42
CA SER A 29 -24.60 19.12 -6.58
C SER A 29 -25.51 18.17 -7.35
N LYS A 30 -25.78 18.43 -8.63
CA LYS A 30 -26.59 17.54 -9.49
C LYS A 30 -25.88 16.23 -9.82
N GLY A 31 -24.55 16.19 -9.71
CA GLY A 31 -23.75 14.98 -9.90
C GLY A 31 -23.77 14.04 -8.69
N TYR A 32 -24.43 14.43 -7.59
CA TYR A 32 -24.54 13.65 -6.37
C TYR A 32 -26.01 13.41 -6.01
N GLU A 33 -26.30 12.31 -5.32
CA GLU A 33 -27.66 11.88 -4.95
C GLU A 33 -28.15 12.52 -3.64
N TYR A 34 -27.99 13.84 -3.48
CA TYR A 34 -28.53 14.53 -2.31
C TYR A 34 -29.98 14.97 -2.55
N SER A 35 -30.81 14.91 -1.50
CA SER A 35 -32.23 15.28 -1.58
C SER A 35 -32.44 16.77 -1.83
N SER A 36 -31.45 17.60 -1.51
CA SER A 36 -31.47 19.04 -1.81
C SER A 36 -30.08 19.66 -1.94
N PHE A 37 -30.03 20.84 -2.56
CA PHE A 37 -28.80 21.64 -2.61
C PHE A 37 -28.30 22.02 -1.21
N ASN A 38 -29.20 22.31 -0.25
CA ASN A 38 -28.82 22.66 1.11
C ASN A 38 -28.18 21.46 1.83
N GLU A 39 -28.72 20.26 1.62
CA GLU A 39 -28.15 19.03 2.16
C GLU A 39 -26.77 18.74 1.57
N PHE A 40 -26.59 18.93 0.26
CA PHE A 40 -25.28 18.86 -0.40
C PHE A 40 -24.28 19.84 0.24
N MET A 41 -24.67 21.11 0.42
CA MET A 41 -23.80 22.15 0.99
C MET A 41 -23.41 21.84 2.44
N LEU A 42 -24.36 21.38 3.26
CA LEU A 42 -24.09 20.96 4.64
C LEU A 42 -23.14 19.77 4.69
N ALA A 43 -23.34 18.78 3.83
CA ALA A 43 -22.45 17.63 3.73
C ALA A 43 -21.02 18.04 3.34
N GLN A 44 -20.86 19.04 2.46
CA GLN A 44 -19.52 19.54 2.12
C GLN A 44 -18.87 20.27 3.31
N LEU A 45 -19.60 21.11 4.04
CA LEU A 45 -19.08 21.78 5.23
C LEU A 45 -18.66 20.77 6.31
N GLN A 46 -19.47 19.73 6.52
CA GLN A 46 -19.13 18.65 7.45
C GLN A 46 -17.86 17.93 7.02
N ARG A 47 -17.73 17.56 5.74
CA ARG A 47 -16.52 16.91 5.20
C ARG A 47 -15.25 17.75 5.37
N ILE A 48 -15.36 19.07 5.18
CA ILE A 48 -14.22 19.99 5.40
C ILE A 48 -13.75 19.89 6.85
N VAL A 49 -14.69 19.97 7.80
CA VAL A 49 -14.37 19.88 9.25
C VAL A 49 -13.87 18.50 9.64
N GLU A 50 -14.50 17.41 9.16
CA GLU A 50 -14.12 16.03 9.48
C GLU A 50 -12.71 15.67 8.98
N ASN A 51 -12.25 16.34 7.93
CA ASN A 51 -10.92 16.13 7.37
C ASN A 51 -9.87 17.11 7.94
N ASP A 52 -10.22 17.92 8.96
CA ASP A 52 -9.39 19.03 9.47
C ASP A 52 -8.90 19.97 8.37
N GLY A 53 -9.62 20.04 7.25
CA GLY A 53 -9.14 20.68 6.03
C GLY A 53 -9.59 22.11 5.90
N LEU A 54 -8.79 23.05 6.39
CA LEU A 54 -8.93 24.47 6.02
C LEU A 54 -8.17 24.78 4.71
N ASP A 55 -7.20 23.95 4.34
CA ASP A 55 -6.40 24.06 3.10
C ASP A 55 -6.05 22.66 2.53
N LEU A 56 -5.65 22.63 1.25
CA LEU A 56 -5.22 21.44 0.49
C LEU A 56 -4.06 20.68 1.14
N TYR A 57 -3.19 21.39 1.86
CA TYR A 57 -1.98 20.83 2.46
C TYR A 57 -2.09 20.58 3.96
N ASP A 58 -3.07 21.19 4.61
CA ASP A 58 -3.30 21.09 6.05
C ASP A 58 -4.64 20.39 6.25
N ASN A 59 -4.62 19.08 6.01
CA ASN A 59 -5.76 18.19 6.23
C ASN A 59 -5.28 16.76 6.50
N LYS A 60 -6.13 15.98 7.15
CA LYS A 60 -5.87 14.59 7.53
C LYS A 60 -5.53 13.67 6.35
N PHE A 61 -6.02 14.00 5.15
CA PHE A 61 -5.68 13.26 3.93
C PHE A 61 -4.22 13.49 3.52
N ALA A 62 -3.72 14.72 3.59
CA ALA A 62 -2.32 15.05 3.32
C ALA A 62 -1.37 14.36 4.31
N GLU A 63 -1.71 14.34 5.60
CA GLU A 63 -0.96 13.58 6.63
C GLU A 63 -0.94 12.08 6.30
N THR A 64 -2.11 11.49 6.05
CA THR A 64 -2.20 10.07 5.70
C THR A 64 -1.40 9.75 4.43
N LEU A 65 -1.39 10.65 3.45
CA LEU A 65 -0.61 10.47 2.22
C LEU A 65 0.90 10.53 2.49
N ALA A 66 1.34 11.42 3.38
CA ALA A 66 2.75 11.50 3.78
C ALA A 66 3.18 10.21 4.49
N ASP A 67 2.37 9.69 5.41
CA ASP A 67 2.63 8.41 6.10
C ASP A 67 2.71 7.23 5.11
N ILE A 68 1.77 7.17 4.14
CA ILE A 68 1.81 6.14 3.09
C ILE A 68 3.11 6.24 2.29
N LYS A 69 3.57 7.46 1.97
CA LYS A 69 4.82 7.66 1.23
C LYS A 69 6.03 7.22 2.03
N GLU A 70 6.06 7.47 3.33
CA GLU A 70 7.12 6.98 4.20
C GLU A 70 7.13 5.45 4.28
N GLN A 71 5.96 4.82 4.42
CA GLN A 71 5.84 3.37 4.42
C GLN A 71 6.28 2.74 3.10
N GLN A 72 5.94 3.35 1.95
CA GLN A 72 6.41 2.92 0.63
C GLN A 72 7.94 2.93 0.53
N ALA A 73 8.60 3.97 1.05
CA ALA A 73 10.06 4.05 1.06
C ALA A 73 10.69 2.90 1.88
N LYS A 74 10.15 2.61 3.07
CA LYS A 74 10.60 1.50 3.92
C LYS A 74 10.42 0.14 3.24
N ILE A 75 9.29 -0.08 2.56
CA ILE A 75 9.04 -1.32 1.80
C ILE A 75 10.08 -1.49 0.68
N LEU A 76 10.38 -0.42 -0.07
CA LEU A 76 11.38 -0.46 -1.13
C LEU A 76 12.76 -0.84 -0.60
N GLU A 77 13.18 -0.27 0.54
CA GLU A 77 14.43 -0.62 1.19
C GLU A 77 14.48 -2.10 1.61
N MET A 78 13.39 -2.61 2.18
CA MET A 78 13.29 -4.02 2.57
C MET A 78 13.33 -4.96 1.35
N LEU A 79 12.67 -4.60 0.25
CA LEU A 79 12.70 -5.37 -0.99
C LEU A 79 14.12 -5.46 -1.56
N LEU A 80 14.83 -4.33 -1.63
CA LEU A 80 16.21 -4.31 -2.08
C LEU A 80 17.12 -5.19 -1.21
N ARG A 81 16.95 -5.11 0.12
CA ARG A 81 17.71 -5.95 1.05
C ARG A 81 17.42 -7.44 0.86
N ASN A 82 16.18 -7.80 0.57
CA ASN A 82 15.80 -9.19 0.30
C ASN A 82 16.36 -9.69 -1.02
N GLU A 83 16.37 -8.86 -2.06
CA GLU A 83 16.98 -9.20 -3.35
C GLU A 83 18.48 -9.48 -3.21
N ILE A 84 19.23 -8.63 -2.50
CA ILE A 84 20.65 -8.86 -2.21
C ILE A 84 20.86 -10.19 -1.46
N LYS A 85 20.01 -10.49 -0.47
CA LYS A 85 20.08 -11.76 0.27
C LYS A 85 19.81 -12.96 -0.63
N LEU A 86 18.80 -12.88 -1.50
CA LEU A 86 18.45 -13.95 -2.43
C LEU A 86 19.59 -14.22 -3.41
N LEU A 87 20.21 -13.17 -3.97
CA LEU A 87 21.40 -13.31 -4.81
C LEU A 87 22.54 -14.00 -4.07
N GLY A 88 22.79 -13.60 -2.82
CA GLY A 88 23.81 -14.24 -1.98
C GLY A 88 23.49 -15.70 -1.64
N CYS A 89 22.23 -16.04 -1.41
CA CYS A 89 21.79 -17.43 -1.21
C CYS A 89 21.93 -18.26 -2.48
N SER A 90 21.55 -17.71 -3.64
CA SER A 90 21.70 -18.38 -4.94
C SER A 90 23.16 -18.71 -5.22
N ALA A 91 24.07 -17.75 -5.06
CA ALA A 91 25.50 -17.99 -5.28
C ALA A 91 26.07 -19.07 -4.33
N LYS A 92 25.59 -19.12 -3.09
CA LYS A 92 25.98 -20.20 -2.15
C LYS A 92 25.40 -21.54 -2.57
N GLN A 93 24.18 -21.56 -3.10
CA GLN A 93 23.54 -22.77 -3.59
C GLN A 93 24.30 -23.34 -4.79
N ASP A 94 24.74 -22.49 -5.73
CA ASP A 94 25.56 -22.90 -6.88
C ASP A 94 26.86 -23.60 -6.43
N ILE A 95 27.55 -23.03 -5.44
CA ILE A 95 28.78 -23.63 -4.88
C ILE A 95 28.48 -24.97 -4.20
N VAL A 96 27.40 -25.04 -3.42
CA VAL A 96 27.02 -26.29 -2.74
C VAL A 96 26.67 -27.37 -3.76
N GLU A 97 25.98 -27.01 -4.84
CA GLU A 97 25.64 -27.93 -5.94
C GLU A 97 26.91 -28.48 -6.61
N GLU A 98 27.85 -27.61 -6.99
CA GLU A 98 29.14 -28.01 -7.58
C GLU A 98 29.91 -28.97 -6.67
N LEU A 99 30.11 -28.61 -5.41
CA LEU A 99 30.80 -29.46 -4.44
C LEU A 99 30.11 -30.81 -4.21
N THR A 100 28.77 -30.83 -4.24
CA THR A 100 28.01 -32.08 -4.07
C THR A 100 28.19 -32.99 -5.28
N VAL A 101 28.13 -32.43 -6.49
CA VAL A 101 28.34 -33.17 -7.74
C VAL A 101 29.76 -33.73 -7.80
N ASP A 102 30.76 -32.93 -7.46
CA ASP A 102 32.16 -33.37 -7.44
C ASP A 102 32.40 -34.48 -6.41
N TRP A 103 31.79 -34.36 -5.23
CA TRP A 103 31.89 -35.41 -4.21
C TRP A 103 31.26 -36.73 -4.68
N LEU A 104 30.11 -36.68 -5.35
CA LEU A 104 29.47 -37.87 -5.90
C LEU A 104 30.35 -38.54 -6.98
N ARG A 105 30.93 -37.76 -7.89
CA ARG A 105 31.87 -38.28 -8.90
C ARG A 105 33.10 -38.91 -8.27
N PHE A 106 33.67 -38.26 -7.26
CA PHE A 106 34.81 -38.82 -6.52
C PHE A 106 34.46 -40.17 -5.88
N MET A 107 33.27 -40.30 -5.30
CA MET A 107 32.81 -41.58 -4.73
C MET A 107 32.66 -42.66 -5.80
N ASP A 108 32.06 -42.33 -6.96
CA ASP A 108 31.95 -43.26 -8.08
C ASP A 108 33.33 -43.74 -8.58
N ASP A 109 34.30 -42.82 -8.70
CA ASP A 109 35.67 -43.14 -9.10
C ASP A 109 36.37 -44.04 -8.07
N VAL A 110 36.18 -43.78 -6.77
CA VAL A 110 36.72 -44.62 -5.68
C VAL A 110 36.14 -46.03 -5.75
N ASP A 111 34.83 -46.16 -5.97
CA ASP A 111 34.16 -47.45 -6.09
C ASP A 111 34.63 -48.21 -7.34
N ALA A 112 34.79 -47.52 -8.48
CA ALA A 112 35.34 -48.11 -9.70
C ALA A 112 36.78 -48.64 -9.50
N LEU A 113 37.64 -47.85 -8.86
CA LEU A 113 39.02 -48.26 -8.54
C LEU A 113 39.07 -49.45 -7.56
N ALA A 114 38.14 -49.51 -6.60
CA ALA A 114 38.03 -50.64 -5.68
C ALA A 114 37.62 -51.92 -6.43
N ALA A 115 36.67 -51.81 -7.37
CA ALA A 115 36.23 -52.92 -8.20
C ALA A 115 37.35 -53.46 -9.12
N GLU A 116 38.14 -52.58 -9.76
CA GLU A 116 39.29 -52.98 -10.59
C GLU A 116 40.39 -53.70 -9.79
N ARG A 117 40.66 -53.25 -8.56
CA ARG A 117 41.61 -53.89 -7.63
C ARG A 117 41.12 -55.25 -7.12
N GLY A 118 39.81 -55.41 -6.95
CA GLY A 118 39.18 -56.68 -6.61
C GLY A 118 39.16 -57.67 -7.78
N GLY A 119 38.94 -57.17 -9.01
CA GLY A 119 38.91 -57.96 -10.25
C GLY A 119 40.29 -58.40 -10.75
N SER A 120 41.36 -57.64 -10.48
CA SER A 120 42.74 -58.00 -10.86
C SER A 120 43.39 -59.08 -9.98
N ARG A 121 42.67 -59.67 -9.02
CA ARG A 121 43.18 -60.76 -8.14
C ARG A 121 42.72 -62.17 -8.52
N LEU A 122 42.24 -62.36 -9.76
CA LEU A 122 41.98 -63.67 -10.37
C LEU A 122 42.94 -63.88 -11.55
#